data_AF-A0A7V4LDT5-F1
#
_entry.id   AF-A0A7V4LDT5-F1
#
_cell.length_a   1.000
_cell.length_b   1.000
_cell.length_c   1.000
_cell.angle_alpha   90.00
_cell.angle_beta   90.00
_cell.angle_gamma   90.00
#
_symmetry.space_group_name_H-M   'P 1'
#
loop_
_entity.id
_entity.type
_entity.pdbx_description
1 polymer ?
#
loop_
_entity_poly.entity_id
_entity_poly.type
_entity_poly.pdbx_seq_one_letter_code
_entity_poly.pdbx_strand_id
1 'polypeptide(L)'
;MSKIIPFSQLARAQDLNLLEHKRQEYQQRENYLQGLRRLLFQIEGQMRMAEFQQVDVFLQVAHHFQVDIAAPPQGDRMAWQRLFSEHPLLIILTEFFSGRIGADECCDRIAALKSEPPGDKEGD
;
A
#
# COMPACT_ATOMS: atom_id res chain seq x y z
N MET A 1 -29.10 -64.25 17.45
CA MET A 1 -29.93 -63.20 18.08
C MET A 1 -29.43 -61.85 17.60
N SER A 2 -30.22 -61.16 16.78
CA SER A 2 -29.90 -59.80 16.32
C SER A 2 -29.96 -58.86 17.52
N LYS A 3 -28.84 -58.19 17.87
CA LYS A 3 -28.83 -57.13 18.89
C LYS A 3 -29.55 -55.92 18.28
N ILE A 4 -30.79 -55.70 18.68
CA ILE A 4 -31.56 -54.51 18.28
C ILE A 4 -30.89 -53.30 18.92
N ILE A 5 -30.26 -52.45 18.11
CA ILE A 5 -29.67 -51.20 18.56
C ILE A 5 -30.80 -50.21 18.84
N PRO A 6 -30.90 -49.62 20.04
CA PRO A 6 -31.89 -48.60 20.33
C PRO A 6 -31.71 -47.38 19.41
N PHE A 7 -32.80 -46.87 18.85
CA PHE A 7 -32.80 -45.71 17.96
C PHE A 7 -32.05 -44.49 18.56
N SER A 8 -32.14 -44.29 19.88
CA SER A 8 -31.41 -43.23 20.59
C SER A 8 -29.88 -43.35 20.49
N GLN A 9 -29.35 -44.58 20.43
CA GLN A 9 -27.91 -44.82 20.24
C GLN A 9 -27.50 -44.54 18.79
N LEU A 10 -28.36 -44.88 17.82
CA LEU A 10 -28.14 -44.58 16.41
C LEU A 10 -28.16 -43.07 16.13
N ALA A 11 -29.17 -42.36 16.65
CA ALA A 11 -29.29 -40.91 16.54
C ALA A 11 -28.07 -40.20 17.16
N ARG A 12 -27.65 -40.61 18.36
CA ARG A 12 -26.44 -40.08 19.00
C ARG A 12 -25.18 -40.32 18.17
N ALA A 13 -25.04 -41.50 17.55
CA ALA A 13 -23.90 -41.79 16.69
C ALA A 13 -23.89 -40.89 15.43
N GLN A 14 -25.06 -40.63 14.84
CA GLN A 14 -25.20 -39.69 13.72
C GLN A 14 -24.84 -38.27 14.12
N ASP A 15 -25.32 -37.79 15.27
CA ASP A 15 -24.99 -36.45 15.78
C ASP A 15 -23.49 -36.30 16.02
N LEU A 16 -22.85 -37.30 16.63
CA LEU A 16 -21.40 -37.30 16.85
C LEU A 16 -20.61 -37.25 15.53
N ASN A 17 -21.02 -38.02 14.53
CA ASN A 17 -20.38 -37.99 13.21
C ASN A 17 -20.54 -36.63 12.52
N LEU A 18 -21.72 -36.03 12.59
CA LEU A 18 -21.97 -34.71 12.04
C LEU A 18 -21.11 -33.64 12.73
N LEU A 19 -21.07 -33.65 14.07
CA LEU A 19 -20.27 -32.71 14.85
C LEU A 19 -18.78 -32.85 14.53
N GLU A 20 -18.28 -34.07 14.43
CA GLU A 20 -16.88 -34.32 14.09
C GLU A 20 -16.53 -33.84 12.69
N HIS A 21 -17.38 -34.13 11.70
CA HIS A 21 -17.22 -33.61 10.35
C HIS A 21 -17.22 -32.08 10.32
N LYS A 22 -18.15 -31.42 11.02
CA LYS A 22 -18.23 -29.96 11.08
C LYS A 22 -17.06 -29.32 11.82
N ARG A 23 -16.53 -29.98 12.86
CA ARG A 23 -15.30 -29.58 13.53
C ARG A 23 -14.11 -29.58 12.58
N GLN A 24 -13.96 -30.61 11.76
CA GLN A 24 -12.89 -30.71 10.77
C GLN A 24 -13.03 -29.64 9.67
N GLU A 25 -14.24 -29.46 9.13
CA GLU A 25 -14.54 -28.41 8.14
C GLU A 25 -14.22 -27.01 8.67
N TYR A 26 -14.59 -26.73 9.92
CA TYR A 26 -14.27 -25.47 10.59
C TYR A 26 -12.75 -25.26 10.70
N GLN A 27 -12.02 -26.27 11.20
CA GLN A 27 -10.57 -26.17 11.38
C GLN A 27 -9.84 -25.92 10.06
N GLN A 28 -10.26 -26.60 8.98
CA GLN A 28 -9.68 -26.39 7.65
C GLN A 28 -9.90 -24.95 7.16
N ARG A 29 -11.12 -24.41 7.33
CA ARG A 29 -11.43 -23.03 6.96
C ARG A 29 -10.66 -22.02 7.79
N GLU A 30 -10.55 -22.23 9.10
CA GLU A 30 -9.78 -21.34 9.98
C GLU A 30 -8.30 -21.33 9.60
N ASN A 31 -7.72 -22.50 9.35
CA ASN A 31 -6.33 -22.60 8.88
C ASN A 31 -6.12 -21.87 7.54
N TYR A 32 -7.06 -22.00 6.61
CA TYR A 32 -7.02 -21.30 5.34
C TYR A 32 -7.11 -19.78 5.51
N LEU A 33 -8.03 -19.29 6.33
CA LEU A 33 -8.16 -17.86 6.65
C LEU A 33 -6.89 -17.30 7.30
N GLN A 34 -6.25 -18.05 8.20
CA GLN A 34 -4.98 -17.65 8.78
C GLN A 34 -3.87 -17.55 7.73
N GLY A 35 -3.83 -18.49 6.77
CA GLY A 35 -2.92 -18.42 5.62
C GLY A 35 -3.14 -17.15 4.78
N LEU A 36 -4.40 -16.84 4.45
CA LEU A 36 -4.74 -15.63 3.71
C LEU A 36 -4.36 -14.35 4.45
N ARG A 37 -4.59 -14.28 5.77
CA ARG A 37 -4.19 -13.12 6.59
C ARG A 37 -2.67 -12.90 6.57
N ARG A 38 -1.87 -13.97 6.63
CA ARG A 38 -0.40 -13.86 6.51
C ARG A 38 0.02 -13.36 5.13
N LEU A 39 -0.61 -13.87 4.08
CA LEU A 39 -0.34 -13.44 2.72
C LEU A 39 -0.68 -11.96 2.52
N LEU A 40 -1.84 -11.49 3.00
CA LEU A 40 -2.20 -10.08 2.97
C LEU A 40 -1.14 -9.21 3.66
N PHE A 41 -0.68 -9.60 4.85
CA PHE A 41 0.36 -8.87 5.56
C PHE A 41 1.69 -8.81 4.78
N GLN A 42 2.07 -9.91 4.12
CA GLN A 42 3.26 -9.93 3.25
C GLN A 42 3.10 -8.98 2.06
N ILE A 43 1.95 -9.02 1.39
CA ILE A 43 1.64 -8.13 0.26
C ILE A 43 1.65 -6.67 0.72
N GLU A 44 1.01 -6.34 1.84
CA GLU A 44 1.03 -4.99 2.40
C GLU A 44 2.46 -4.50 2.70
N GLY A 45 3.30 -5.38 3.26
CA GLY A 45 4.71 -5.09 3.48
C GLY A 45 5.47 -4.81 2.18
N GLN A 46 5.27 -5.64 1.16
CA GLN A 46 5.88 -5.45 -0.17
C GLN A 46 5.41 -4.17 -0.84
N MET A 47 4.11 -3.88 -0.80
CA MET A 47 3.54 -2.63 -1.32
C MET A 47 4.15 -1.42 -0.64
N ARG A 48 4.28 -1.43 0.70
CA ARG A 48 4.91 -0.33 1.43
C ARG A 48 6.37 -0.14 1.03
N MET A 49 7.13 -1.22 0.84
CA MET A 49 8.51 -1.12 0.35
C MET A 49 8.57 -0.54 -1.06
N ALA A 50 7.66 -0.94 -1.96
CA ALA A 50 7.58 -0.37 -3.30
C ALA A 50 7.20 1.12 -3.28
N GLU A 51 6.26 1.52 -2.42
CA GLU A 51 5.89 2.94 -2.19
C GLU A 51 7.14 3.75 -1.79
N PHE A 52 7.94 3.25 -0.84
CA PHE A 52 9.17 3.93 -0.43
C PHE A 52 10.21 4.02 -1.54
N GLN A 53 10.43 2.93 -2.28
CA GLN A 53 11.35 2.92 -3.42
C GLN A 53 10.92 3.90 -4.51
N GLN A 54 9.62 4.02 -4.77
CA GLN A 54 9.10 4.99 -5.71
C GLN A 54 9.37 6.42 -5.24
N VAL A 55 9.12 6.75 -3.96
CA VAL A 55 9.41 8.07 -3.40
C VAL A 55 10.91 8.39 -3.48
N ASP A 56 11.77 7.41 -3.23
CA ASP A 56 13.22 7.58 -3.28
C ASP A 56 13.71 8.08 -4.66
N VAL A 57 13.10 7.62 -5.75
CA VAL A 57 13.40 8.13 -7.10
C VAL A 57 13.17 9.64 -7.20
N PHE A 58 12.05 10.15 -6.67
CA PHE A 58 11.78 11.59 -6.67
C PHE A 58 12.79 12.35 -5.83
N LEU A 59 13.14 11.84 -4.64
CA LEU A 59 14.09 12.48 -3.74
C LEU A 59 15.52 12.50 -4.33
N GLN A 60 15.95 11.43 -4.99
CA GLN A 60 17.23 11.39 -5.69
C GLN A 60 17.31 12.43 -6.80
N VAL A 61 16.24 12.57 -7.59
CA VAL A 61 16.18 13.58 -8.65
C VAL A 61 16.14 14.99 -8.06
N ALA A 62 15.35 15.21 -7.00
CA ALA A 62 15.34 16.49 -6.29
C ALA A 62 16.72 16.86 -5.74
N HIS A 63 17.43 15.89 -5.16
CA HIS A 63 18.80 16.08 -4.68
C HIS A 63 19.77 16.41 -5.81
N HIS A 64 19.67 15.72 -6.97
CA HIS A 64 20.47 16.03 -8.15
C HIS A 64 20.26 17.47 -8.62
N PHE A 65 19.01 17.92 -8.61
CA PHE A 65 18.66 19.30 -8.91
C PHE A 65 18.84 20.25 -7.71
N GLN A 66 19.38 19.82 -6.57
CA GLN A 66 19.59 20.67 -5.39
C GLN A 66 18.31 21.42 -4.95
N VAL A 67 17.16 20.75 -5.03
CA VAL A 67 15.89 21.27 -4.54
C VAL A 67 15.59 20.63 -3.20
N ASP A 68 15.47 21.45 -2.16
CA ASP A 68 15.16 20.98 -0.81
C ASP A 68 13.69 20.57 -0.71
N ILE A 69 13.46 19.29 -0.42
CA ILE A 69 12.14 18.74 -0.12
C ILE A 69 12.11 18.37 1.35
N ALA A 70 11.25 19.03 2.12
CA ALA A 70 10.97 18.66 3.50
C ALA A 70 10.13 17.38 3.52
N ALA A 71 10.80 16.23 3.54
CA ALA A 71 10.16 14.91 3.55
C ALA A 71 9.33 14.69 4.84
N PRO A 72 8.03 14.38 4.73
CA PRO A 72 7.19 14.06 5.87
C PRO A 72 7.68 12.81 6.62
N PRO A 73 7.27 12.64 7.90
CA PRO A 73 7.58 11.45 8.68
C PRO A 73 7.13 10.16 7.97
N GLN A 74 7.91 9.10 8.16
CA GLN A 74 7.57 7.78 7.63
C GLN A 74 6.23 7.30 8.21
N GLY A 75 5.23 7.08 7.34
CA GLY A 75 3.90 6.61 7.72
C GLY A 75 2.78 7.66 7.64
N ASP A 76 3.09 8.95 7.53
CA ASP A 76 2.07 9.98 7.30
C ASP A 76 1.68 10.06 5.82
N ARG A 77 0.81 9.14 5.41
CA ARG A 77 0.35 9.02 4.02
C ARG A 77 -0.36 10.28 3.52
N MET A 78 -1.09 10.98 4.38
CA MET A 78 -1.80 12.20 3.98
C MET A 78 -0.82 13.34 3.72
N ALA A 79 0.20 13.51 4.57
CA ALA A 79 1.23 14.51 4.35
C ALA A 79 2.02 14.25 3.06
N TRP A 80 2.38 12.99 2.79
CA TRP A 80 3.00 12.61 1.51
C TRP A 80 2.09 12.90 0.32
N GLN A 81 0.81 12.55 0.38
CA GLN A 81 -0.13 12.84 -0.70
C GLN A 81 -0.24 14.33 -1.00
N ARG A 82 -0.33 15.18 0.05
CA ARG A 82 -0.35 16.64 -0.11
C ARG A 82 0.93 17.16 -0.74
N LEU A 83 2.09 16.71 -0.27
CA LEU A 83 3.38 17.10 -0.82
C LEU A 83 3.46 16.80 -2.32
N PHE A 84 3.06 15.61 -2.74
CA PHE A 84 3.06 15.22 -4.16
C PHE A 84 2.07 16.03 -5.02
N SER A 85 0.96 16.51 -4.44
CA SER A 85 0.00 17.35 -5.15
C SER A 85 0.35 18.84 -5.17
N GLU A 86 1.15 19.31 -4.22
CA GLU A 86 1.40 20.74 -4.00
C GLU A 86 2.82 21.16 -4.42
N HIS A 87 3.82 20.28 -4.30
CA HIS A 87 5.21 20.64 -4.54
C HIS A 87 5.50 20.73 -6.05
N PRO A 88 5.88 21.90 -6.60
CA PRO A 88 5.99 22.11 -8.05
C PRO A 88 6.95 21.13 -8.75
N LEU A 89 8.11 20.85 -8.13
CA LEU A 89 9.05 19.86 -8.65
C LEU A 89 8.43 18.47 -8.74
N LEU A 90 7.70 18.02 -7.71
CA LEU A 90 7.12 16.68 -7.69
C LEU A 90 6.03 16.54 -8.75
N ILE A 91 5.27 17.61 -9.00
CA ILE A 91 4.27 17.65 -10.08
C ILE A 91 4.95 17.46 -11.44
N ILE A 92 6.01 18.23 -11.73
CA ILE A 92 6.77 18.11 -12.98
C ILE A 92 7.36 16.71 -13.14
N LEU A 93 7.99 16.18 -12.09
CA LEU A 93 8.53 14.83 -12.12
C LEU A 93 7.44 13.76 -12.30
N THR A 94 6.25 13.97 -11.73
CA THR A 94 5.10 13.07 -11.93
C THR A 94 4.63 13.08 -13.39
N GLU A 95 4.57 14.24 -14.02
CA GLU A 95 4.26 14.37 -15.44
C GLU A 95 5.33 13.69 -16.32
N PHE A 96 6.61 13.86 -15.98
CA PHE A 96 7.73 13.23 -16.69
C PHE A 96 7.72 11.71 -16.56
N PHE A 97 7.64 11.18 -15.33
CA PHE A 97 7.62 9.73 -15.10
C PHE A 97 6.35 9.05 -15.61
N SER A 98 5.25 9.79 -15.76
CA SER A 98 4.04 9.30 -16.43
C SER A 98 4.09 9.43 -17.96
N GLY A 99 5.18 10.00 -18.52
CA GLY A 99 5.41 10.12 -19.96
C GLY A 99 4.61 11.23 -20.64
N ARG A 100 4.07 12.20 -19.89
CA ARG A 100 3.29 13.32 -20.44
C ARG A 100 4.16 14.42 -21.03
N ILE A 101 5.37 14.59 -20.49
CA ILE A 101 6.36 15.57 -20.95
C ILE A 101 7.67 14.87 -21.30
N GLY A 102 8.44 15.46 -22.22
CA GLY A 102 9.76 14.97 -22.61
C GLY A 102 10.86 15.37 -21.61
N ALA A 103 12.07 14.82 -21.80
CA ALA A 103 13.22 15.12 -20.95
C ALA A 103 13.65 16.60 -21.03
N ASP A 104 13.69 17.17 -22.24
CA ASP A 104 14.08 18.57 -22.44
C ASP A 104 13.08 19.52 -21.77
N GLU A 105 11.78 19.30 -21.97
CA GLU A 105 10.71 20.08 -21.33
C GLU A 105 10.74 19.95 -19.79
N CYS A 106 11.06 18.77 -19.27
CA CYS A 106 11.23 18.56 -17.83
C CYS A 106 12.39 19.40 -17.28
N CYS A 107 13.56 19.37 -17.94
CA CYS A 107 14.71 20.18 -17.56
C CYS A 107 14.41 21.68 -17.59
N ASP A 108 13.73 22.17 -18.64
CA ASP A 108 13.36 23.58 -18.77
C ASP A 108 12.43 24.03 -17.64
N ARG A 109 11.42 23.22 -17.32
CA ARG A 109 10.48 23.53 -16.22
C ARG A 109 11.17 23.50 -14.86
N ILE A 110 12.10 22.56 -14.62
CA ILE A 110 12.87 22.53 -13.36
C ILE A 110 13.82 23.72 -13.26
N ALA A 111 14.45 24.13 -14.37
CA ALA A 111 15.29 25.32 -14.41
C ALA A 111 14.47 26.59 -14.09
N ALA A 112 13.24 26.69 -14.62
CA ALA A 112 12.32 27.78 -14.33
C ALA A 112 12.01 27.90 -12.83
N LEU A 113 11.79 26.78 -12.14
CA LEU A 113 11.55 26.74 -10.69
C LEU A 113 12.70 27.31 -9.85
N LYS A 114 13.94 27.18 -10.33
CA LYS A 114 15.12 27.76 -9.65
C LYS A 114 15.29 29.25 -9.95
N SER A 115 14.74 29.71 -11.06
CA SER A 115 14.88 31.09 -11.54
C SER A 115 13.78 32.02 -11.06
N GLU A 116 12.69 31.51 -10.47
CA GLU A 116 11.71 32.34 -9.77
C GLU A 116 12.32 32.82 -8.44
N PRO A 117 12.62 34.13 -8.28
CA PRO A 117 12.92 34.66 -6.96
C PRO A 117 11.65 34.56 -6.09
N PRO A 118 11.77 34.43 -4.76
CA PRO A 118 10.62 34.58 -3.89
C PRO A 118 10.05 35.97 -4.17
N GLY A 119 8.80 36.03 -4.62
CA GLY A 119 8.15 37.31 -4.87
C GLY A 119 8.24 38.17 -3.62
N ASP A 120 8.96 39.28 -3.74
CA ASP A 120 8.84 40.42 -2.83
C ASP A 120 7.36 40.79 -2.78
N LYS A 121 6.69 40.35 -1.71
CA LYS A 121 5.55 41.10 -1.18
C LYS A 121 6.13 42.28 -0.40
N GLU A 122 6.58 43.29 -1.11
CA GLU A 122 6.74 44.64 -0.56
C GLU A 122 5.60 45.52 -1.10
N GLY A 123 4.86 46.11 -0.16
CA GLY A 123 4.23 47.43 -0.32
C GLY A 123 2.77 47.47 -0.76
N ASP A 124 1.85 47.40 0.21
CA ASP A 124 1.00 48.56 0.59
C ASP A 124 0.47 48.40 2.03
#